data_AF-A0A9X1IJ52-F1
#
_entry.id   AF-A0A9X1IJ52-F1
#
_cell.length_a   1.000
_cell.length_b   1.000
_cell.length_c   1.000
_cell.angle_alpha   90.00
_cell.angle_beta   90.00
_cell.angle_gamma   90.00
#
_symmetry.space_group_name_H-M   'P 1'
#
loop_
_entity.id
_entity.type
_entity.pdbx_description
1 polymer ?
#
loop_
_entity_poly.entity_id
_entity_poly.type
_entity_poly.pdbx_seq_one_letter_code
_entity_poly.pdbx_strand_id
1 'polypeptide(L)' 'RARGRKGGRPRRMTPERLRYAQHLMADRSRSVPSICHELGGVPASTLYHYLHADGTLKAPGLALLGGVPGAERPLQAS' A
#
# COMPACT_ATOMS: atom_id res chain seq x y z
N ARG A 1 14.21 30.08 -0.89
CA ARG A 1 12.97 29.42 -0.37
C ARG A 1 13.01 27.96 -0.77
N ALA A 2 13.21 27.06 0.20
CA ALA A 2 13.21 25.61 -0.04
C ALA A 2 11.87 25.18 -0.66
N ARG A 3 11.85 24.96 -1.97
CA ARG A 3 10.89 24.05 -2.60
C ARG A 3 11.64 22.76 -2.90
N GLY A 4 12.29 22.23 -1.86
CA GLY A 4 13.05 21.00 -1.93
C GLY A 4 12.13 19.85 -2.33
N ARG A 5 12.27 19.42 -3.59
CA ARG A 5 11.95 18.08 -4.10
C ARG A 5 10.53 17.57 -3.76
N LYS A 6 9.50 18.06 -4.47
CA LYS A 6 8.29 17.26 -4.76
C LYS A 6 8.60 16.20 -5.83
N GLY A 7 9.57 15.34 -5.56
CA GLY A 7 10.12 14.40 -6.54
C GLY A 7 10.84 13.27 -5.86
N GLY A 8 10.16 12.61 -4.92
CA GLY A 8 10.51 11.24 -4.55
C GLY A 8 9.85 10.30 -5.56
N ARG A 9 10.54 9.21 -5.92
CA ARG A 9 9.96 8.07 -6.66
C ARG A 9 8.54 7.82 -6.11
N PRO A 10 7.51 7.73 -6.97
CA PRO A 10 6.16 7.37 -6.54
C PRO A 10 6.27 6.20 -5.56
N ARG A 11 5.70 6.35 -4.36
CA ARG A 11 5.81 5.29 -3.36
C ARG A 11 5.20 4.03 -3.95
N ARG A 12 5.94 2.92 -3.92
CA ARG A 12 5.44 1.61 -4.37
C ARG A 12 4.16 1.18 -3.64
N MET A 13 3.95 1.72 -2.43
CA MET A 13 2.75 1.53 -1.63
C MET A 13 2.12 2.88 -1.33
N THR A 14 0.84 3.00 -1.65
CA THR A 14 0.00 4.17 -1.38
C THR A 14 -0.96 3.88 -0.22
N PRO A 15 -1.52 4.91 0.43
CA PRO A 15 -2.50 4.72 1.49
C PRO A 15 -3.73 3.92 1.03
N GLU A 16 -4.20 4.14 -0.20
CA GLU A 16 -5.34 3.41 -0.76
C GLU A 16 -5.02 1.92 -0.92
N ARG A 17 -3.88 1.59 -1.54
CA ARG A 17 -3.41 0.20 -1.71
C ARG A 17 -3.18 -0.47 -0.36
N LEU A 18 -2.70 0.26 0.63
CA LEU A 18 -2.48 -0.28 1.97
C LEU A 18 -3.79 -0.65 2.67
N ARG A 19 -4.84 0.18 2.57
CA ARG A 19 -6.17 -0.15 3.07
C ARG A 19 -6.77 -1.35 2.35
N TYR A 20 -6.60 -1.42 1.02
CA TYR A 20 -7.07 -2.56 0.24
C TYR A 20 -6.33 -3.84 0.64
N ALA A 21 -5.00 -3.76 0.80
CA ALA A 21 -4.18 -4.87 1.26
C ALA A 21 -4.57 -5.35 2.66
N GLN A 22 -4.95 -4.47 3.59
CA GLN A 22 -5.49 -4.87 4.90
C GLN A 22 -6.75 -5.72 4.77
N HIS A 23 -7.70 -5.30 3.94
CA HIS A 23 -8.94 -6.03 3.72
C HIS A 23 -8.66 -7.43 3.14
N LEU A 24 -7.77 -7.49 2.15
CA LEU A 24 -7.36 -8.75 1.52
C LEU A 24 -6.57 -9.67 2.47
N MET A 25 -5.73 -9.13 3.36
CA MET A 25 -4.98 -9.91 4.35
C MET A 25 -5.86 -10.39 5.51
N ALA A 26 -6.91 -9.65 5.86
CA ALA A 26 -7.91 -10.10 6.82
C ALA A 26 -8.69 -11.32 6.30
N ASP A 27 -8.87 -11.39 4.97
CA ASP A 27 -9.41 -12.55 4.27
C ASP A 27 -8.36 -13.66 4.13
N ARG A 28 -8.30 -14.56 5.13
CA ARG A 28 -7.36 -15.70 5.17
C ARG A 28 -7.61 -16.74 4.07
N SER A 29 -8.67 -16.61 3.27
CA SER A 29 -8.89 -17.48 2.11
C SER A 29 -7.93 -17.15 0.95
N ARG A 30 -7.35 -15.93 0.94
CA ARG A 30 -6.49 -15.46 -0.14
C ARG A 30 -5.01 -15.71 0.16
N SER A 31 -4.31 -16.21 -0.84
CA SER A 31 -2.86 -16.37 -0.80
C SER A 31 -2.15 -15.03 -0.99
N VAL A 32 -1.12 -14.76 -0.19
CA VAL A 32 -0.26 -13.56 -0.29
C VAL A 32 0.23 -13.25 -1.72
N PRO A 33 0.72 -14.21 -2.53
CA PRO A 33 1.08 -13.92 -3.92
C PRO A 33 -0.11 -13.44 -4.77
N SER A 34 -1.32 -13.97 -4.57
CA SER A 34 -2.52 -13.50 -5.28
C SER A 34 -2.86 -12.06 -4.89
N ILE A 35 -2.79 -11.73 -3.60
CA ILE A 35 -2.97 -10.37 -3.08
C ILE A 35 -1.94 -9.41 -3.69
N CYS A 36 -0.68 -9.84 -3.80
CA CYS A 36 0.40 -9.05 -4.44
C CYS A 36 0.10 -8.74 -5.91
N HIS A 37 -0.41 -9.71 -6.65
CA HIS A 37 -0.84 -9.53 -8.05
C HIS A 37 -2.01 -8.55 -8.15
N GLU A 38 -3.03 -8.71 -7.29
CA GLU A 38 -4.23 -7.89 -7.28
C GLU A 38 -3.95 -6.42 -6.91
N LEU A 39 -2.98 -6.18 -6.02
CA LEU A 39 -2.52 -4.84 -5.65
C LEU A 39 -1.67 -4.15 -6.73
N GLY A 40 -1.56 -4.74 -7.92
CA GLY A 40 -0.80 -4.23 -9.06
C GLY A 40 0.68 -4.62 -9.05
N GLY A 41 0.98 -5.84 -8.61
CA GLY A 41 2.33 -6.40 -8.63
C GLY A 41 3.25 -5.87 -7.52
N VAL A 42 2.69 -5.56 -6.35
CA VAL A 42 3.48 -5.16 -5.18
C VAL A 42 4.19 -6.40 -4.63
N PRO A 43 5.52 -6.38 -4.43
CA PRO A 43 6.21 -7.56 -3.91
C PRO A 43 5.80 -7.82 -2.45
N ALA A 44 5.71 -9.10 -2.08
CA ALA A 44 5.32 -9.53 -0.73
C ALA A 44 6.19 -8.90 0.37
N SER A 45 7.47 -8.65 0.08
CA SER A 45 8.39 -7.95 1.00
C SER A 45 7.92 -6.53 1.35
N THR A 46 7.38 -5.80 0.37
CA THR A 46 6.80 -4.47 0.59
C THR A 46 5.52 -4.59 1.41
N LEU A 47 4.69 -5.58 1.11
CA LEU A 47 3.43 -5.80 1.81
C LEU A 47 3.67 -6.15 3.29
N TYR A 48 4.61 -7.07 3.57
CA TYR A 48 5.04 -7.41 4.94
C TYR A 48 5.83 -6.31 5.65
N HIS A 49 6.33 -5.31 4.92
CA HIS A 49 6.96 -4.14 5.54
C HIS A 49 5.92 -3.24 6.20
N TYR A 50 4.75 -3.07 5.56
CA TYR A 50 3.66 -2.22 6.04
C TYR A 50 2.62 -2.96 6.89
N LEU A 51 2.45 -4.27 6.66
CA LEU A 51 1.45 -5.11 7.28
C LEU A 51 2.06 -6.34 7.93
N HIS A 52 1.38 -6.88 8.93
CA HIS A 52 1.58 -8.22 9.43
C HIS A 52 0.75 -9.23 8.63
N ALA A 53 1.08 -10.51 8.76
CA ALA A 53 0.36 -11.60 8.07
C ALA A 53 -1.10 -11.78 8.54
N ASP A 54 -1.47 -11.13 9.65
CA ASP A 54 -2.84 -11.07 10.18
C ASP A 54 -3.65 -9.86 9.67
N GLY A 55 -3.04 -8.99 8.85
CA GLY A 55 -3.67 -7.76 8.35
C GLY A 55 -3.51 -6.54 9.28
N THR A 56 -2.79 -6.65 10.40
CA THR A 56 -2.50 -5.52 11.28
C THR A 56 -1.41 -4.61 10.69
N LEU A 57 -1.50 -3.31 10.96
CA LEU A 57 -0.56 -2.31 10.45
C LEU A 57 0.70 -2.22 11.30
N LYS A 58 1.85 -2.18 10.62
CA LYS A 58 3.14 -1.84 11.25
C LYS A 58 3.32 -0.33 11.34
N ALA A 59 4.32 0.10 12.11
CA ALA A 59 4.74 1.50 12.22
C ALA A 59 4.83 2.25 10.88
N PRO A 60 5.50 1.73 9.82
CA PRO A 60 5.51 2.39 8.50
C PRO A 60 4.13 2.46 7.84
N GLY A 61 3.23 1.49 8.08
CA GLY A 61 1.87 1.49 7.54
C GLY A 61 0.98 2.54 8.23
N LEU A 62 1.10 2.65 9.55
CA LEU A 62 0.44 3.69 10.34
C LEU A 62 0.92 5.09 9.92
N ALA A 63 2.23 5.27 9.72
CA ALA A 63 2.79 6.52 9.23
C ALA A 63 2.32 6.87 7.81
N LEU A 64 2.13 5.86 6.94
CA LEU A 64 1.61 6.05 5.59
C LEU A 64 0.14 6.50 5.60
N LEU A 65 -0.68 5.91 6.49
CA LEU A 65 -2.11 6.24 6.61
C LEU A 65 -2.37 7.56 7.33
N GLY A 66 -1.50 7.94 8.27
CA GLY A 66 -1.57 9.22 9.00
C GLY A 66 -1.07 10.43 8.19
N GLY A 67 -0.40 10.20 7.05
CA GLY A 67 0.19 11.25 6.23
C GLY A 67 -0.55 11.51 4.91
N VAL A 68 -1.54 12.42 4.97
CA VAL A 68 -2.27 13.11 3.87
C VAL A 68 -2.75 12.28 2.65
N PRO A 69 -4.07 12.26 2.35
CA PRO A 69 -4.62 11.67 1.13
C PRO A 69 -4.20 12.52 -0.07
N GLY A 70 -3.24 12.03 -0.83
CA GLY A 70 -2.58 12.82 -1.87
C GLY A 70 -2.15 11.96 -3.05
N ALA A 71 -3.13 11.69 -3.92
CA ALA A 71 -2.98 11.29 -5.32
C ALA A 71 -2.67 9.81 -5.61
N GLU A 72 -3.69 8.96 -5.63
CA GLU A 72 -3.84 7.97 -6.69
C GLU A 72 -5.11 8.28 -7.49
N ARG A 73 -4.89 8.70 -8.75
CA ARG A 73 -5.94 8.75 -9.78
C ARG A 73 -6.43 7.31 -9.98
N PRO A 74 -7.74 7.04 -9.99
CA PRO A 74 -8.23 5.74 -10.39
C PRO A 74 -7.86 5.53 -11.85
N LEU A 75 -6.97 4.57 -12.13
CA LEU A 75 -6.88 3.94 -13.44
C LEU A 75 -8.18 3.16 -13.60
N GLN A 76 -9.24 3.85 -14.03
CA GLN A 76 -10.40 3.19 -14.61
C GLN A 76 -9.97 2.66 -15.97
N ALA A 77 -9.85 1.33 -16.06
CA ALA A 77 -9.77 0.63 -17.33
C ALA A 77 -11.11 0.78 -18.05
N SER A 78 -11.08 1.25 -19.30
CA SER A 78 -12.18 1.16 -20.27
C SER A 78 -12.34 -0.25 -20.80
#